data_AF-A0A2M7BZJ7-F1
#
_entry.id   AF-A0A2M7BZJ7-F1
#
_cell.length_a   1.000
_cell.length_b   1.000
_cell.length_c   1.000
_cell.angle_alpha   90.00
_cell.angle_beta   90.00
_cell.angle_gamma   90.00
#
_symmetry.space_group_name_H-M   'P 1'
#
loop_
_entity.id
_entity.type
_entity.pdbx_description
1 polymer ?
#
loop_
_entity_poly.entity_id
_entity_poly.type
_entity_poly.pdbx_seq_one_letter_code
_entity_poly.pdbx_strand_id
1 'polypeptide(L)'
;MRGLPINKNFFGSWSSNMSYVLGFIVADGCIGVKRIGKKDGMKQYFFNITSKDRPHLENIQKTMAAQQKIYSKSSGYTDRKDYYFIQIGHQEICKDLMNLGILPRKTYNLNPIKVPDKYFPDFVRGFFDGDGSVYIYKVNKTPQIKVGFVSSSLSFITGFNQQLCKNLNISTKSVHRKIDKQRVRMILYDICFYIDDCEKLAEFMYGNNPTLYLPRKRKVFEKWKLMKRRHYIKQNYPSKVGWQLNNKVFTENY
;
A
#
# COMPACT_ATOMS: atom_id res chain seq x y z
N MET A 1 27.96 -16.52 -12.24
CA MET A 1 27.85 -15.89 -10.90
C MET A 1 26.70 -16.55 -10.16
N ARG A 2 26.95 -17.21 -9.02
CA ARG A 2 25.86 -17.60 -8.12
C ARG A 2 25.25 -16.31 -7.57
N GLY A 3 23.92 -16.22 -7.58
CA GLY A 3 23.21 -15.04 -7.05
C GLY A 3 23.51 -14.84 -5.56
N LEU A 4 23.41 -13.59 -5.08
CA LEU A 4 23.49 -13.30 -3.64
C LEU A 4 22.38 -14.05 -2.88
N PRO A 5 22.65 -14.54 -1.65
CA PRO A 5 21.68 -15.25 -0.84
C PRO A 5 20.36 -14.48 -0.66
N ILE A 6 19.27 -15.24 -0.69
CA ILE A 6 17.90 -14.79 -0.45
C ILE A 6 17.01 -15.99 -0.08
N ASN A 7 15.97 -15.79 0.72
CA ASN A 7 14.94 -16.82 0.89
C ASN A 7 14.16 -17.02 -0.42
N LYS A 8 14.57 -18.02 -1.20
CA LYS A 8 13.95 -18.35 -2.49
C LYS A 8 12.47 -18.74 -2.41
N ASN A 9 12.02 -19.21 -1.25
CA ASN A 9 10.65 -19.63 -0.99
C ASN A 9 9.80 -18.51 -0.34
N PHE A 10 10.30 -17.27 -0.28
CA PHE A 10 9.64 -16.19 0.46
C PHE A 10 8.19 -15.93 0.01
N PHE A 11 7.88 -16.10 -1.28
CA PHE A 11 6.52 -15.98 -1.82
C PHE A 11 5.84 -17.35 -2.08
N GLY A 12 6.45 -18.46 -1.66
CA GLY A 12 5.91 -19.80 -1.88
C GLY A 12 4.79 -20.19 -0.90
N SER A 13 4.68 -19.50 0.24
CA SER A 13 3.64 -19.76 1.24
C SER A 13 3.18 -18.46 1.92
N TRP A 14 1.88 -18.38 2.23
CA TRP A 14 1.32 -17.22 2.91
C TRP A 14 1.83 -17.09 4.35
N SER A 15 2.27 -15.88 4.68
CA SER A 15 2.59 -15.44 6.04
C SER A 15 2.31 -13.95 6.16
N SER A 16 2.25 -13.40 7.38
CA SER A 16 2.07 -11.96 7.58
C SER A 16 3.17 -11.13 6.89
N ASN A 17 4.43 -11.56 7.03
CA ASN A 17 5.56 -10.88 6.40
C ASN A 17 5.52 -10.95 4.87
N MET A 18 5.23 -12.14 4.31
CA MET A 18 5.09 -12.31 2.86
C MET A 18 3.96 -11.43 2.30
N SER A 19 2.81 -11.41 2.97
CA SER A 19 1.63 -10.67 2.54
C SER A 19 1.85 -9.16 2.57
N TYR A 20 2.52 -8.68 3.63
CA TYR A 20 2.98 -7.29 3.71
C TYR A 20 3.88 -6.93 2.52
N VAL A 21 4.93 -7.72 2.28
CA VAL A 21 5.88 -7.43 1.21
C VAL A 21 5.20 -7.52 -0.16
N LEU A 22 4.28 -8.47 -0.36
CA LEU A 22 3.48 -8.57 -1.59
C LEU A 22 2.64 -7.31 -1.79
N GLY A 23 1.93 -6.84 -0.76
CA GLY A 23 1.17 -5.58 -0.83
C GLY A 23 2.05 -4.38 -1.16
N PHE A 24 3.25 -4.31 -0.56
CA PHE A 24 4.21 -3.25 -0.87
C PHE A 24 4.73 -3.33 -2.31
N ILE A 25 4.96 -4.54 -2.84
CA ILE A 25 5.31 -4.77 -4.26
C ILE A 25 4.16 -4.38 -5.19
N VAL A 26 2.90 -4.54 -4.78
CA VAL A 26 1.75 -4.08 -5.57
C VAL A 26 1.76 -2.57 -5.74
N ALA A 27 2.14 -1.82 -4.71
CA ALA A 27 2.34 -0.38 -4.78
C ALA A 27 3.60 -0.05 -5.60
N ASP A 28 4.79 -0.26 -5.03
CA ASP A 28 6.05 0.32 -5.49
C ASP A 28 7.01 -0.69 -6.15
N GLY A 29 6.53 -1.91 -6.41
CA GLY A 29 7.28 -2.97 -7.05
C GLY A 29 7.13 -3.01 -8.58
N CYS A 30 8.15 -3.50 -9.27
CA CYS A 30 8.10 -3.73 -10.72
C CYS A 30 8.87 -5.00 -11.09
N ILE A 31 8.27 -5.85 -11.93
CA ILE A 31 8.98 -6.96 -12.58
C ILE A 31 9.51 -6.47 -13.93
N GLY A 32 10.83 -6.53 -14.09
CA GLY A 32 11.54 -6.28 -15.34
C GLY A 32 11.95 -7.59 -16.03
N VAL A 33 12.23 -7.48 -17.32
CA VAL A 33 12.67 -8.60 -18.16
C VAL A 33 13.93 -8.18 -18.91
N LYS A 34 14.98 -9.00 -18.83
CA LYS A 34 16.19 -8.87 -19.63
C LYS A 34 16.24 -10.03 -20.63
N ARG A 35 16.45 -9.71 -21.91
CA ARG A 35 16.76 -10.73 -22.93
C ARG A 35 18.21 -11.17 -22.77
N ILE A 36 18.45 -12.48 -22.80
CA ILE A 36 19.80 -13.05 -22.71
C ILE A 36 20.06 -13.93 -23.93
N GLY A 37 21.26 -13.83 -24.49
CA GLY A 37 21.70 -14.62 -25.64
C GLY A 37 21.37 -13.98 -26.98
N LYS A 38 22.05 -14.46 -28.04
CA LYS A 38 21.89 -13.97 -29.42
C LYS A 38 20.89 -14.77 -30.26
N LYS A 39 20.49 -15.99 -29.84
CA LYS A 39 19.74 -16.92 -30.71
C LYS A 39 18.35 -17.37 -30.24
N ASP A 40 18.02 -17.47 -28.93
CA ASP A 40 16.77 -18.14 -28.54
C ASP A 40 15.96 -17.47 -27.42
N GLY A 41 15.60 -16.19 -27.56
CA GLY A 41 14.47 -15.60 -26.81
C GLY A 41 14.47 -15.72 -25.27
N MET A 42 15.57 -16.15 -24.64
CA MET A 42 15.63 -16.48 -23.22
C MET A 42 15.42 -15.20 -22.40
N LYS A 43 14.44 -15.25 -21.51
CA LYS A 43 14.05 -14.13 -20.65
C LYS A 43 14.54 -14.38 -19.24
N GLN A 44 15.26 -13.42 -18.70
CA GLN A 44 15.57 -13.37 -17.27
C GLN A 44 14.72 -12.31 -16.61
N TYR A 45 13.96 -12.72 -15.60
CA TYR A 45 13.14 -11.84 -14.80
C TYR A 45 13.93 -11.30 -13.61
N PHE A 46 13.62 -10.08 -13.23
CA PHE A 46 14.06 -9.51 -11.96
C PHE A 46 12.91 -8.66 -11.43
N PHE A 47 12.84 -8.47 -10.11
CA PHE A 47 11.95 -7.48 -9.57
C PHE A 47 12.73 -6.41 -8.81
N ASN A 48 12.13 -5.22 -8.78
CA ASN A 48 12.63 -4.06 -8.07
C ASN A 48 11.58 -3.57 -7.10
N ILE A 49 12.02 -3.13 -5.92
CA ILE A 49 11.21 -2.31 -5.01
C ILE A 49 11.92 -0.96 -4.90
N THR A 50 11.20 0.13 -5.11
CA THR A 50 11.72 1.50 -4.96
C THR A 50 11.04 2.18 -3.77
N SER A 51 11.79 2.92 -2.96
CA SER A 51 11.22 3.72 -1.87
C SER A 51 12.09 4.95 -1.58
N LYS A 52 11.48 6.02 -1.08
CA LYS A 52 12.21 7.16 -0.48
C LYS A 52 12.69 6.85 0.94
N ASP A 53 12.03 5.90 1.61
CA ASP A 53 12.26 5.54 3.00
C ASP A 53 13.28 4.38 3.07
N ARG A 54 14.58 4.68 2.99
CA ARG A 54 15.66 3.67 3.00
C ARG A 54 15.60 2.68 4.17
N PRO A 55 15.42 3.11 5.45
CA PRO A 55 15.37 2.17 6.57
C PRO A 55 14.22 1.16 6.46
N HIS A 56 13.10 1.57 5.85
CA HIS A 56 11.98 0.68 5.60
C HIS A 56 12.29 -0.36 4.52
N LEU A 57 12.99 0.06 3.46
CA LEU A 57 13.48 -0.86 2.43
C LEU A 57 14.51 -1.87 2.99
N GLU A 58 15.37 -1.44 3.93
CA GLU A 58 16.28 -2.32 4.67
C GLU A 58 15.52 -3.34 5.54
N ASN A 59 14.39 -2.94 6.15
CA ASN A 59 13.54 -3.88 6.89
C ASN A 59 12.86 -4.91 5.97
N ILE A 60 12.40 -4.50 4.78
CA ILE A 60 11.87 -5.44 3.76
C ILE A 60 12.98 -6.40 3.33
N GLN A 61 14.17 -5.90 3.02
CA GLN A 61 15.34 -6.70 2.64
C GLN A 61 15.65 -7.77 3.70
N LYS A 62 15.76 -7.37 4.97
CA LYS A 62 15.99 -8.28 6.11
C LYS A 62 14.87 -9.32 6.23
N THR A 63 13.62 -8.90 6.08
CA THR A 63 12.44 -9.78 6.13
C THR A 63 12.50 -10.87 5.05
N MET A 64 13.02 -10.54 3.87
CA MET A 64 13.21 -11.48 2.76
C MET A 64 14.50 -12.33 2.88
N ALA A 65 15.28 -12.13 3.94
CA ALA A 65 16.64 -12.66 4.11
C ALA A 65 17.54 -12.38 2.88
N ALA A 66 17.34 -11.22 2.25
CA ALA A 66 18.02 -10.80 1.02
C ALA A 66 19.36 -10.11 1.34
N GLN A 67 20.42 -10.45 0.61
CA GLN A 67 21.75 -9.81 0.73
C GLN A 67 22.07 -8.83 -0.39
N GLN A 68 21.13 -8.59 -1.30
CA GLN A 68 21.30 -7.69 -2.45
C GLN A 68 21.47 -6.24 -1.97
N LYS A 69 22.48 -5.55 -2.50
CA LYS A 69 22.75 -4.15 -2.14
C LYS A 69 21.55 -3.25 -2.45
N ILE A 70 21.28 -2.30 -1.54
CA ILE A 70 20.36 -1.19 -1.79
C ILE A 70 21.13 -0.06 -2.48
N TYR A 71 20.64 0.37 -3.63
CA TYR A 71 21.24 1.43 -4.43
C TYR A 71 20.40 2.71 -4.33
N SER A 72 21.03 3.86 -4.52
CA SER A 72 20.35 5.15 -4.65
C SER A 72 20.18 5.51 -6.13
N LYS A 73 19.06 6.13 -6.51
CA LYS A 73 18.79 6.67 -7.85
C LYS A 73 18.13 8.03 -7.78
N SER A 74 18.32 8.81 -8.83
CA SER A 74 17.59 10.05 -9.07
C SER A 74 16.18 9.77 -9.57
N SER A 75 15.33 10.81 -9.55
CA SER A 75 14.06 10.77 -10.26
C SER A 75 14.25 11.24 -11.69
N GLY A 76 13.31 10.94 -12.59
CA GLY A 76 13.32 11.50 -13.95
C GLY A 76 13.13 13.02 -14.02
N TYR A 77 12.91 13.68 -12.87
CA TYR A 77 12.67 15.12 -12.77
C TYR A 77 13.80 15.89 -12.09
N THR A 78 14.71 15.20 -11.40
CA THR A 78 15.75 15.82 -10.56
C THR A 78 16.97 14.92 -10.48
N ASP A 79 18.18 15.46 -10.57
CA ASP A 79 19.41 14.68 -10.36
C ASP A 79 19.68 14.29 -8.90
N ARG A 80 18.88 14.83 -7.96
CA ARG A 80 18.95 14.45 -6.54
C ARG A 80 18.63 12.96 -6.37
N LYS A 81 19.54 12.25 -5.69
CA LYS A 81 19.44 10.80 -5.42
C LYS A 81 18.54 10.51 -4.22
N ASP A 82 17.30 10.96 -4.29
CA ASP A 82 16.34 10.92 -3.18
C ASP A 82 15.54 9.60 -3.10
N TYR A 83 15.84 8.64 -3.98
CA TYR A 83 15.16 7.34 -4.03
C TYR A 83 16.17 6.21 -3.86
N TYR A 84 15.72 5.15 -3.21
CA TYR A 84 16.47 3.93 -3.00
C TYR A 84 15.74 2.76 -3.65
N PHE A 85 16.49 1.77 -4.10
CA PHE A 85 15.90 0.55 -4.63
C PHE A 85 16.75 -0.68 -4.34
N ILE A 86 16.07 -1.82 -4.24
CA ILE A 86 16.68 -3.15 -4.22
C ILE A 86 16.24 -3.88 -5.49
N GLN A 87 17.21 -4.53 -6.16
CA GLN A 87 16.95 -5.36 -7.33
C GLN A 87 17.27 -6.81 -7.00
N ILE A 88 16.33 -7.70 -7.27
CA ILE A 88 16.48 -9.14 -7.02
C ILE A 88 16.22 -9.90 -8.33
N GLY A 89 17.28 -10.51 -8.84
CA GLY A 89 17.28 -11.32 -10.08
C GLY A 89 17.17 -12.81 -9.83
N HIS A 90 16.23 -13.25 -8.98
CA HIS A 90 16.02 -14.67 -8.66
C HIS A 90 14.79 -15.20 -9.40
N GLN A 91 14.95 -16.20 -10.27
CA GLN A 91 13.89 -16.63 -11.18
C GLN A 91 12.71 -17.30 -10.46
N GLU A 92 12.97 -18.13 -9.44
CA GLU A 92 11.90 -18.78 -8.65
C GLU A 92 11.01 -17.74 -7.96
N ILE A 93 11.62 -16.79 -7.24
CA ILE A 93 10.90 -15.66 -6.61
C ILE A 93 10.09 -14.85 -7.64
N CYS A 94 10.65 -14.57 -8.82
CA CYS A 94 9.91 -13.85 -9.86
C CYS A 94 8.73 -14.68 -10.39
N LYS A 95 8.90 -16.00 -10.52
CA LYS A 95 7.83 -16.93 -10.92
C LYS A 95 6.72 -16.97 -9.87
N ASP A 96 7.06 -17.03 -8.59
CA ASP A 96 6.08 -17.00 -7.50
C ASP A 96 5.28 -15.69 -7.51
N LEU A 97 5.95 -14.54 -7.68
CA LEU A 97 5.28 -13.24 -7.82
C LEU A 97 4.32 -13.21 -9.03
N MET A 98 4.74 -13.77 -10.18
CA MET A 98 3.87 -13.87 -11.36
C MET A 98 2.67 -14.78 -11.13
N ASN A 99 2.86 -15.91 -10.42
CA ASN A 99 1.77 -16.81 -10.03
C ASN A 99 0.78 -16.14 -9.08
N LEU A 100 1.25 -15.20 -8.24
CA LEU A 100 0.42 -14.35 -7.37
C LEU A 100 -0.26 -13.20 -8.12
N GLY A 101 -0.05 -13.08 -9.44
CA GLY A 101 -0.68 -12.05 -10.29
C GLY A 101 0.14 -10.77 -10.48
N ILE A 102 1.39 -10.72 -10.00
CA ILE A 102 2.29 -9.60 -10.24
C ILE A 102 3.04 -9.85 -11.54
N LEU A 103 2.55 -9.29 -12.65
CA LEU A 103 3.15 -9.47 -13.97
C LEU A 103 4.06 -8.30 -14.37
N PRO A 104 4.98 -8.48 -15.33
CA PRO A 104 5.66 -7.35 -15.96
C PRO A 104 4.66 -6.35 -16.52
N ARG A 105 4.99 -5.06 -16.43
CA ARG A 105 4.08 -3.96 -16.79
C ARG A 105 2.75 -3.98 -16.02
N LYS A 106 2.81 -4.42 -14.74
CA LYS A 106 1.72 -4.50 -13.75
C LYS A 106 0.69 -3.36 -13.83
N THR A 107 1.16 -2.12 -13.99
CA THR A 107 0.34 -0.91 -14.17
C THR A 107 -0.82 -1.09 -15.16
N TYR A 108 -0.67 -1.92 -16.20
CA TYR A 108 -1.65 -2.10 -17.26
C TYR A 108 -2.43 -3.43 -17.19
N ASN A 109 -2.06 -4.34 -16.29
CA ASN A 109 -2.61 -5.71 -16.27
C ASN A 109 -2.85 -6.27 -14.86
N LEU A 110 -2.78 -5.43 -13.82
CA LEU A 110 -3.02 -5.85 -12.44
C LEU A 110 -4.50 -6.17 -12.24
N ASN A 111 -4.79 -7.42 -11.88
CA ASN A 111 -6.10 -7.88 -11.45
C ASN A 111 -6.16 -8.01 -9.92
N PRO A 112 -7.35 -8.17 -9.32
CA PRO A 112 -7.48 -8.48 -7.90
C PRO A 112 -6.61 -9.67 -7.49
N ILE A 113 -5.86 -9.49 -6.40
CA ILE A 113 -4.98 -10.52 -5.85
C ILE A 113 -5.75 -11.31 -4.81
N LYS A 114 -5.76 -12.63 -4.95
CA LYS A 114 -6.46 -13.54 -4.03
C LYS A 114 -5.63 -13.75 -2.76
N VAL A 115 -5.78 -12.85 -1.79
CA VAL A 115 -5.12 -12.96 -0.49
C VAL A 115 -6.09 -13.62 0.50
N PRO A 116 -5.68 -14.69 1.23
CA PRO A 116 -6.51 -15.28 2.28
C PRO A 116 -6.84 -14.27 3.38
N ASP A 117 -8.07 -14.29 3.88
CA ASP A 117 -8.56 -13.29 4.84
C ASP A 117 -7.67 -13.15 6.08
N LYS A 118 -7.09 -14.26 6.56
CA LYS A 118 -6.13 -14.28 7.68
C LYS A 118 -4.93 -13.34 7.48
N TYR A 119 -4.44 -13.18 6.24
CA TYR A 119 -3.26 -12.37 5.94
C TYR A 119 -3.59 -11.07 5.20
N PHE A 120 -4.86 -10.85 4.90
CA PHE A 120 -5.32 -9.66 4.22
C PHE A 120 -5.03 -8.35 4.99
N PRO A 121 -5.12 -8.29 6.34
CA PRO A 121 -4.60 -7.16 7.13
C PRO A 121 -3.18 -6.73 6.76
N ASP A 122 -2.28 -7.69 6.63
CA ASP A 122 -0.87 -7.44 6.36
C ASP A 122 -0.66 -6.99 4.91
N PHE A 123 -1.38 -7.59 3.95
CA PHE A 123 -1.40 -7.14 2.55
C PHE A 123 -1.91 -5.71 2.40
N VAL A 124 -3.03 -5.38 3.04
CA VAL A 124 -3.60 -4.02 3.05
C VAL A 124 -2.61 -3.03 3.63
N ARG A 125 -1.94 -3.38 4.74
CA ARG A 125 -0.89 -2.56 5.35
C ARG A 125 0.30 -2.35 4.42
N GLY A 126 0.77 -3.39 3.75
CA GLY A 126 1.86 -3.30 2.78
C GLY A 126 1.53 -2.40 1.60
N PHE A 127 0.35 -2.57 1.01
CA PHE A 127 -0.12 -1.74 -0.10
C PHE A 127 -0.34 -0.28 0.33
N PHE A 128 -0.95 -0.08 1.50
CA PHE A 128 -1.09 1.22 2.12
C PHE A 128 0.27 1.88 2.36
N ASP A 129 1.28 1.16 2.84
CA ASP A 129 2.58 1.72 3.17
C ASP A 129 3.39 2.13 1.93
N GLY A 130 3.20 1.44 0.79
CA GLY A 130 3.74 1.87 -0.49
C GLY A 130 3.03 3.11 -1.04
N ASP A 131 1.80 2.95 -1.54
CA ASP A 131 1.11 3.97 -2.36
C ASP A 131 -0.08 4.64 -1.65
N GLY A 132 -0.39 4.24 -0.41
CA GLY A 132 -1.43 4.87 0.40
C GLY A 132 -1.06 6.26 0.92
N SER A 133 -2.07 7.02 1.32
CA SER A 133 -1.91 8.34 1.94
C SER A 133 -2.76 8.43 3.21
N VAL A 134 -2.25 9.14 4.22
CA VAL A 134 -2.99 9.46 5.44
C VAL A 134 -2.60 10.85 5.92
N TYR A 135 -3.57 11.65 6.27
CA TYR A 135 -3.34 12.98 6.84
C TYR A 135 -4.53 13.45 7.67
N ILE A 136 -4.23 14.35 8.61
CA ILE A 136 -5.24 15.05 9.41
C ILE A 136 -5.36 16.46 8.84
N TYR A 137 -6.58 16.88 8.53
CA TYR A 137 -6.93 18.21 8.04
C TYR A 137 -8.02 18.83 8.92
N LYS A 138 -8.39 20.09 8.69
CA LYS A 138 -9.47 20.75 9.43
C LYS A 138 -10.63 21.11 8.50
N VAL A 139 -11.85 20.89 8.98
CA VAL A 139 -13.10 21.40 8.39
C VAL A 139 -13.81 22.19 9.47
N ASN A 140 -14.10 23.47 9.23
CA ASN A 140 -14.73 24.36 10.21
C ASN A 140 -14.02 24.30 11.59
N LYS A 141 -12.69 24.42 11.59
CA LYS A 141 -11.79 24.30 12.76
C LYS A 141 -11.78 22.93 13.46
N THR A 142 -12.57 21.96 12.99
CA THR A 142 -12.60 20.59 13.54
C THR A 142 -11.61 19.69 12.80
N PRO A 143 -10.73 18.96 13.51
CA PRO A 143 -9.82 18.00 12.90
C PRO A 143 -10.58 16.80 12.30
N GLN A 144 -10.18 16.38 11.11
CA GLN A 144 -10.66 15.18 10.42
C GLN A 144 -9.46 14.38 9.90
N ILE A 145 -9.56 13.06 9.90
CA ILE A 145 -8.58 12.17 9.27
C ILE A 145 -9.14 11.63 7.95
N LYS A 146 -8.27 11.53 6.95
CA LYS A 146 -8.55 10.86 5.69
C LYS A 146 -7.44 9.89 5.35
N VAL A 147 -7.83 8.71 4.86
CA VAL A 147 -6.96 7.73 4.25
C VAL A 147 -7.34 7.55 2.79
N GLY A 148 -6.36 7.48 1.90
CA GLY A 148 -6.57 7.21 0.47
C GLY A 148 -5.73 6.04 0.00
N PHE A 149 -6.31 5.20 -0.86
CA PHE A 149 -5.59 4.23 -1.69
C PHE A 149 -5.72 4.65 -3.14
N VAL A 150 -4.66 4.45 -3.92
CA VAL A 150 -4.60 4.82 -5.33
C VAL A 150 -4.10 3.62 -6.14
N SER A 151 -4.63 3.43 -7.34
CA SER A 151 -4.07 2.50 -8.32
C SER A 151 -4.36 2.98 -9.74
N SER A 152 -3.50 2.64 -10.69
CA SER A 152 -3.76 2.81 -12.12
C SER A 152 -4.66 1.73 -12.70
N SER A 153 -4.87 0.61 -11.98
CA SER A 153 -5.78 -0.46 -12.39
C SER A 153 -7.14 -0.33 -11.72
N LEU A 154 -8.18 -0.07 -12.53
CA LEU A 154 -9.57 -0.08 -12.07
C LEU A 154 -9.99 -1.46 -11.54
N SER A 155 -9.57 -2.52 -12.25
CA SER A 155 -9.87 -3.91 -11.89
C SER A 155 -9.38 -4.23 -10.48
N PHE A 156 -8.11 -3.92 -10.21
CA PHE A 156 -7.50 -4.14 -8.91
C PHE A 156 -8.15 -3.31 -7.80
N ILE A 157 -8.25 -1.99 -7.96
CA ILE A 157 -8.76 -1.13 -6.87
C ILE A 157 -10.22 -1.45 -6.53
N THR A 158 -11.02 -1.88 -7.52
CA THR A 158 -12.42 -2.28 -7.30
C THR A 158 -12.50 -3.56 -6.47
N GLY A 159 -11.74 -4.60 -6.83
CA GLY A 159 -11.71 -5.84 -6.07
C GLY A 159 -11.12 -5.66 -4.66
N PHE A 160 -10.05 -4.86 -4.55
CA PHE A 160 -9.45 -4.48 -3.27
C PHE A 160 -10.46 -3.76 -2.37
N ASN A 161 -11.19 -2.77 -2.90
CA ASN A 161 -12.22 -2.02 -2.18
C ASN A 161 -13.35 -2.92 -1.67
N GLN A 162 -13.80 -3.87 -2.50
CA GLN A 162 -14.83 -4.85 -2.12
C GLN A 162 -14.36 -5.74 -0.96
N GLN A 163 -13.18 -6.36 -1.09
CA GLN A 163 -12.66 -7.25 -0.06
C GLN A 163 -12.36 -6.50 1.24
N LEU A 164 -11.77 -5.30 1.15
CA LEU A 164 -11.46 -4.45 2.31
C LEU A 164 -12.73 -4.00 3.03
N CYS A 165 -13.71 -3.46 2.33
CA CYS A 165 -14.94 -2.99 2.97
C CYS A 165 -15.76 -4.14 3.58
N LYS A 166 -15.75 -5.33 2.95
CA LYS A 166 -16.33 -6.55 3.53
C LYS A 166 -15.67 -6.90 4.87
N ASN A 167 -14.34 -6.95 4.91
CA ASN A 167 -13.59 -7.28 6.13
C ASN A 167 -13.75 -6.23 7.24
N LEU A 168 -13.95 -4.96 6.87
CA LEU A 168 -14.21 -3.86 7.82
C LEU A 168 -15.68 -3.74 8.26
N ASN A 169 -16.58 -4.55 7.69
CA ASN A 169 -18.03 -4.45 7.85
C ASN A 169 -18.55 -3.01 7.61
N ILE A 170 -18.25 -2.47 6.44
CA ILE A 170 -18.72 -1.15 5.98
C ILE A 170 -19.15 -1.21 4.52
N SER A 171 -19.95 -0.24 4.08
CA SER A 171 -20.28 -0.08 2.66
C SER A 171 -19.04 0.22 1.83
N THR A 172 -19.00 -0.37 0.63
CA THR A 172 -17.97 -0.16 -0.38
C THR A 172 -17.80 1.32 -0.70
N LYS A 173 -16.55 1.77 -0.85
CA LYS A 173 -16.27 3.18 -1.18
C LYS A 173 -16.52 3.47 -2.64
N SER A 174 -16.89 4.70 -2.96
CA SER A 174 -16.92 5.16 -4.34
C SER A 174 -15.50 5.16 -4.91
N VAL A 175 -15.34 4.64 -6.13
CA VAL A 175 -14.08 4.69 -6.88
C VAL A 175 -14.09 5.96 -7.71
N HIS A 176 -13.14 6.86 -7.47
CA HIS A 176 -13.02 8.13 -8.17
C HIS A 176 -11.93 8.04 -9.23
N ARG A 177 -12.24 8.45 -10.47
CA ARG A 177 -11.25 8.54 -11.55
C ARG A 177 -10.57 9.91 -11.53
N LYS A 178 -9.25 9.92 -11.61
CA LYS A 178 -8.40 11.11 -11.70
C LYS A 178 -7.44 11.00 -12.89
N ILE A 179 -7.02 12.15 -13.40
CA ILE A 179 -5.97 12.24 -14.40
C ILE A 179 -4.77 12.89 -13.72
N ASP A 180 -3.66 12.17 -13.62
CA ASP A 180 -2.40 12.74 -13.18
C ASP A 180 -1.85 13.67 -14.28
N LYS A 181 -2.05 14.98 -14.07
CA LYS A 181 -1.58 16.01 -15.00
C LYS A 181 -0.06 16.22 -14.92
N GLN A 182 0.61 15.74 -13.86
CA GLN A 182 2.03 15.95 -13.61
C GLN A 182 2.89 14.81 -14.16
N ARG A 183 2.36 13.58 -14.21
CA ARG A 183 3.08 12.40 -14.72
C ARG A 183 2.32 11.75 -15.89
N VAL A 184 2.72 12.08 -17.11
CA VAL A 184 2.41 11.30 -18.34
C VAL A 184 0.90 11.15 -18.65
N ARG A 185 0.02 12.02 -18.12
CA ARG A 185 -1.45 11.90 -18.28
C ARG A 185 -1.97 10.51 -17.89
N MET A 186 -1.44 9.92 -16.82
CA MET A 186 -1.88 8.60 -16.36
C MET A 186 -3.27 8.69 -15.71
N ILE A 187 -4.13 7.71 -16.02
CA ILE A 187 -5.41 7.55 -15.33
C ILE A 187 -5.14 6.84 -14.00
N LEU A 188 -5.65 7.44 -12.92
CA LEU A 188 -5.59 6.89 -11.58
C LEU A 188 -7.01 6.73 -11.03
N TYR A 189 -7.17 5.76 -10.16
CA TYR A 189 -8.40 5.48 -9.45
C TYR A 189 -8.13 5.51 -7.96
N ASP A 190 -8.93 6.26 -7.21
CA ASP A 190 -8.78 6.37 -5.76
C ASP A 190 -10.06 6.01 -4.99
N ILE A 191 -9.85 5.42 -3.82
CA ILE A 191 -10.87 5.21 -2.80
C ILE A 191 -10.43 5.91 -1.52
N CYS A 192 -11.38 6.49 -0.80
CA CYS A 192 -11.10 7.27 0.40
C CYS A 192 -11.92 6.78 1.61
N PHE A 193 -11.27 6.76 2.76
CA PHE A 193 -11.84 6.49 4.07
C PHE A 193 -11.75 7.77 4.90
N TYR A 194 -12.72 7.98 5.78
CA TYR A 194 -12.83 9.18 6.61
C TYR A 194 -13.18 8.79 8.04
N ILE A 195 -12.61 9.51 9.01
CA ILE A 195 -12.99 9.49 10.44
C ILE A 195 -13.11 8.05 10.96
N ASP A 196 -14.32 7.57 11.30
CA ASP A 196 -14.56 6.25 11.88
C ASP A 196 -14.08 5.11 10.98
N ASP A 197 -14.23 5.26 9.67
CA ASP A 197 -13.77 4.26 8.72
C ASP A 197 -12.24 4.19 8.69
N CYS A 198 -11.54 5.30 8.98
CA CYS A 198 -10.08 5.30 9.15
C CYS A 198 -9.66 4.60 10.44
N GLU A 199 -10.46 4.67 11.51
CA GLU A 199 -10.18 3.98 12.77
C GLU A 199 -10.32 2.47 12.63
N LYS A 200 -11.41 2.02 12.00
CA LYS A 200 -11.58 0.62 11.63
C LYS A 200 -10.42 0.12 10.77
N LEU A 201 -10.02 0.92 9.77
CA LEU A 201 -8.89 0.59 8.91
C LEU A 201 -7.55 0.54 9.67
N ALA A 202 -7.32 1.46 10.60
CA ALA A 202 -6.12 1.48 11.42
C ALA A 202 -6.04 0.25 12.33
N GLU A 203 -7.13 -0.10 13.00
CA GLU A 203 -7.22 -1.30 13.83
C GLU A 203 -7.03 -2.56 12.97
N PHE A 204 -7.64 -2.60 11.78
CA PHE A 204 -7.46 -3.71 10.85
C PHE A 204 -6.02 -3.88 10.41
N MET A 205 -5.28 -2.80 10.13
CA MET A 205 -3.88 -2.89 9.70
C MET A 205 -2.89 -3.11 10.84
N TYR A 206 -3.14 -2.55 12.03
CA TYR A 206 -2.14 -2.45 13.10
C TYR A 206 -2.54 -3.14 14.41
N GLY A 207 -3.77 -3.63 14.56
CA GLY A 207 -4.30 -4.20 15.80
C GLY A 207 -3.58 -5.48 16.25
N ASN A 208 -2.97 -6.22 15.32
CA ASN A 208 -2.13 -7.38 15.64
C ASN A 208 -0.70 -7.01 16.04
N ASN A 209 -0.40 -5.73 16.28
CA ASN A 209 0.92 -5.20 16.63
C ASN A 209 2.03 -5.68 15.68
N PRO A 210 1.91 -5.37 14.37
CA PRO A 210 2.87 -5.85 13.39
C PRO A 210 4.24 -5.17 13.59
N THR A 211 5.31 -5.88 13.26
CA THR A 211 6.69 -5.36 13.32
C THR A 211 7.14 -4.70 12.02
N LEU A 212 6.49 -5.04 10.90
CA LEU A 212 6.81 -4.50 9.58
C LEU A 212 5.72 -3.50 9.14
N TYR A 213 6.08 -2.23 9.14
CA TYR A 213 5.25 -1.09 8.72
C TYR A 213 6.10 0.15 8.45
N LEU A 214 5.51 1.17 7.83
CA LEU A 214 6.15 2.46 7.60
C LEU A 214 5.84 3.45 8.73
N PRO A 215 6.82 3.84 9.59
CA PRO A 215 6.53 4.59 10.82
C PRO A 215 5.81 5.91 10.61
N ARG A 216 6.14 6.66 9.54
CA ARG A 216 5.52 7.97 9.27
C ARG A 216 4.01 7.89 9.04
N LYS A 217 3.49 6.78 8.50
CA LYS A 217 2.05 6.60 8.25
C LYS A 217 1.33 6.15 9.52
N ARG A 218 1.88 5.17 10.25
CA ARG A 218 1.35 4.73 11.55
C ARG A 218 1.22 5.87 12.56
N LYS A 219 2.25 6.75 12.64
CA LYS A 219 2.25 7.92 13.53
C LYS A 219 1.06 8.87 13.33
N VAL A 220 0.50 8.95 12.12
CA VAL A 220 -0.68 9.81 11.87
C VAL A 220 -1.93 9.24 12.54
N PHE A 221 -2.09 7.91 12.52
CA PHE A 221 -3.19 7.25 13.22
C PHE A 221 -3.04 7.35 14.75
N GLU A 222 -1.82 7.17 15.26
CA GLU A 222 -1.52 7.33 16.68
C GLU A 222 -1.82 8.76 17.14
N LYS A 223 -1.39 9.76 16.37
CA LYS A 223 -1.72 11.17 16.62
C LYS A 223 -3.24 11.39 16.62
N TRP A 224 -3.96 10.83 15.65
CA TRP A 224 -5.42 10.94 15.57
C TRP A 224 -6.12 10.34 16.79
N LYS A 225 -5.68 9.15 17.25
CA LYS A 225 -6.24 8.46 18.43
C LYS A 225 -6.09 9.26 19.72
N LEU A 226 -5.02 10.05 19.85
CA LEU A 226 -4.75 10.88 21.03
C LEU A 226 -5.45 12.25 21.00
N MET A 227 -6.05 12.65 19.87
CA MET A 227 -6.72 13.95 19.78
C MET A 227 -8.04 13.96 20.57
N LYS A 228 -8.18 14.92 21.49
CA LYS A 228 -9.49 15.27 22.04
C LYS A 228 -10.36 15.85 20.92
N ARG A 229 -11.52 15.23 20.68
CA ARG A 229 -12.45 15.60 19.61
C ARG A 229 -13.87 15.65 20.13
N ARG A 230 -14.69 16.51 19.53
CA ARG A 230 -16.15 16.44 19.69
C ARG A 230 -16.63 15.16 19.00
N HIS A 231 -17.56 14.42 19.61
CA HIS A 231 -18.13 13.24 18.98
C HIS A 231 -18.99 13.65 17.77
N TYR A 232 -18.88 12.92 16.68
CA TYR A 232 -19.71 13.08 15.48
C TYR A 232 -20.43 11.76 15.22
N ILE A 233 -21.68 11.83 14.75
CA ILE A 233 -22.45 10.65 14.36
C ILE A 233 -22.51 10.58 12.84
N LYS A 234 -22.21 9.41 12.27
CA LYS A 234 -22.31 9.14 10.84
C LYS A 234 -23.77 9.16 10.42
N GLN A 235 -24.15 10.08 9.54
CA GLN A 235 -25.44 9.98 8.85
C GLN A 235 -25.25 9.27 7.50
N ASN A 236 -26.20 8.43 7.13
CA ASN A 236 -26.19 7.65 5.88
C ASN A 236 -26.52 8.55 4.67
N TYR A 237 -25.69 9.54 4.38
CA TYR A 237 -25.82 10.33 3.15
C TYR A 237 -25.04 9.71 2.00
N PRO A 238 -25.61 9.67 0.77
CA PRO A 238 -24.89 9.29 -0.43
C PRO A 238 -23.85 10.37 -0.77
N SER A 239 -22.60 10.13 -0.37
CA SER A 239 -21.37 10.78 -0.84
C SER A 239 -21.42 12.30 -1.07
N LYS A 240 -21.18 13.10 -0.03
CA LYS A 240 -20.15 14.17 0.04
C LYS A 240 -20.28 15.09 1.26
N VAL A 241 -21.39 15.09 1.97
CA VAL A 241 -21.60 15.99 3.11
C VAL A 241 -22.53 15.29 4.11
N GLY A 242 -22.19 15.34 5.40
CA GLY A 242 -23.15 14.97 6.44
C GLY A 242 -22.55 14.33 7.68
N TRP A 243 -21.69 15.06 8.39
CA TRP A 243 -21.38 14.78 9.79
C TRP A 243 -21.88 15.96 10.61
N GLN A 244 -22.82 15.72 11.54
CA GLN A 244 -23.24 16.70 12.53
C GLN A 244 -22.62 16.38 13.89
N LEU A 245 -22.36 17.42 14.67
CA LEU A 245 -21.93 17.31 16.06
C LEU A 245 -22.95 16.47 16.84
N ASN A 246 -22.47 15.52 17.63
CA ASN A 246 -23.33 14.82 18.56
C ASN A 246 -23.75 15.80 19.67
N ASN A 247 -25.03 16.19 19.67
CA ASN A 247 -25.59 17.11 20.67
C ASN A 247 -25.60 16.53 22.10
N LYS A 248 -25.26 15.24 22.30
CA LYS A 248 -25.15 14.61 23.62
C LYS A 248 -23.81 14.81 24.35
N VAL A 249 -22.91 15.66 23.84
CA VAL A 249 -21.68 16.04 24.58
C VAL A 249 -21.87 17.43 25.21
N PHE A 250 -22.82 17.51 26.14
CA PHE A 250 -22.87 18.54 27.17
C PHE A 250 -23.03 17.84 28.50
N THR A 251 -21.95 17.23 28.99
CA THR A 251 -21.79 16.99 30.42
C THR A 251 -20.31 17.18 30.75
N GLU A 252 -20.06 18.30 31.44
CA GLU A 252 -19.07 18.49 32.51
C GLU A 252 -17.60 18.69 32.11
N ASN A 253 -16.85 19.70 32.56
CA ASN A 253 -17.05 20.74 33.57
C ASN A 253 -16.27 22.03 33.19
N TYR A 254 -16.61 23.10 33.91
CA TYR A 254 -16.00 24.45 33.97
C TYR A 254 -14.48 24.51 33.82
#